data_AF-A0A2D6JNY8-F1
#
_entry.id   AF-A0A2D6JNY8-F1
#
_cell.length_a   1.000
_cell.length_b   1.000
_cell.length_c   1.000
_cell.angle_alpha   90.00
_cell.angle_beta   90.00
_cell.angle_gamma   90.00
#
_symmetry.space_group_name_H-M   'P 1'
#
loop_
_entity.id
_entity.type
_entity.pdbx_description
1 polymer ?
#
loop_
_entity_poly.entity_id
_entity_poly.type
_entity_poly.pdbx_seq_one_letter_code
_entity_poly.pdbx_strand_id
1 'polypeptide(L)'
;MSMKSDYEINSDTTLSFDMSTLPVLSDEEMRYAEEPNQLEFIRGFMLEESIGKYHWFGTMGFSLQYAGEGEFRCIFLVNHPEIEYCMALVNHTVKHLGGHIVLAPYTIVVAYVAREEEAVGNPAPKEEYYGMEVA
;
A
#
# COMPACT_ATOMS: atom_id res chain seq x y z
N MET A 1 22.19 -27.24 13.92
CA MET A 1 22.93 -25.97 13.71
C MET A 1 21.89 -24.89 13.53
N SER A 2 21.77 -23.96 14.48
CA SER A 2 20.80 -22.87 14.45
C SER A 2 21.52 -21.64 13.89
N MET A 3 21.13 -21.20 12.69
CA MET A 3 21.57 -19.92 12.15
C MET A 3 20.75 -18.84 12.85
N LYS A 4 21.42 -18.09 13.74
CA LYS A 4 20.89 -16.81 14.19
C LYS A 4 21.08 -15.82 13.04
N SER A 5 19.97 -15.34 12.48
CA SER A 5 19.96 -14.20 11.57
C SER A 5 20.02 -12.95 12.44
N ASP A 6 21.22 -12.41 12.64
CA ASP A 6 21.42 -11.11 13.26
C ASP A 6 21.08 -10.04 12.21
N TYR A 7 19.80 -9.71 12.07
CA TYR A 7 19.39 -8.51 11.36
C TYR A 7 19.56 -7.33 12.31
N GLU A 8 20.75 -6.73 12.30
CA GLU A 8 21.00 -5.45 12.95
C GLU A 8 20.21 -4.36 12.22
N ILE A 9 19.07 -3.95 12.80
CA ILE A 9 18.39 -2.72 12.40
C ILE A 9 19.31 -1.57 12.85
N ASN A 10 20.06 -1.03 11.91
CA ASN A 10 20.84 0.19 12.12
C ASN A 10 19.84 1.34 12.36
N SER A 11 19.67 1.76 13.61
CA SER A 11 18.64 2.73 14.02
C SER A 11 18.90 4.17 13.55
N ASP A 12 19.99 4.42 12.81
CA ASP A 12 20.45 5.76 12.42
C ASP A 12 20.17 6.14 10.96
N THR A 13 19.67 5.22 10.13
CA THR A 13 19.28 5.57 8.74
C THR A 13 17.78 5.85 8.70
N THR A 14 17.41 7.14 8.63
CA THR A 14 16.02 7.51 8.31
C THR A 14 15.72 7.05 6.89
N LEU A 15 14.82 6.08 6.73
CA LEU A 15 14.36 5.66 5.41
C LEU A 15 13.58 6.80 4.76
N SER A 16 13.86 7.04 3.48
CA SER A 16 13.18 8.03 2.67
C SER A 16 12.73 7.41 1.36
N PHE A 17 11.68 7.97 0.78
CA PHE A 17 11.17 7.62 -0.53
C PHE A 17 11.13 8.89 -1.39
N ASP A 18 11.54 8.79 -2.65
CA ASP A 18 11.63 9.94 -3.56
C ASP A 18 10.73 9.74 -4.77
N MET A 19 9.75 10.62 -4.97
CA MET A 19 8.86 10.59 -6.14
C MET A 19 9.62 10.81 -7.46
N SER A 20 10.85 11.30 -7.43
CA SER A 20 11.67 11.51 -8.63
C SER A 20 12.29 10.22 -9.16
N THR A 21 12.33 9.14 -8.36
CA THR A 21 12.89 7.84 -8.77
C THR A 21 11.87 6.90 -9.40
N LEU A 22 10.59 7.32 -9.48
CA LEU A 22 9.53 6.50 -10.04
C LEU A 22 9.86 6.09 -11.49
N PRO A 23 9.68 4.81 -11.84
CA PRO A 23 9.93 4.33 -13.19
C PRO A 23 8.98 5.00 -14.19
N VAL A 24 9.43 5.11 -15.44
CA VAL A 24 8.57 5.47 -16.56
C VAL A 24 7.70 4.27 -16.90
N LEU A 25 6.39 4.45 -16.87
CA LEU A 25 5.43 3.42 -17.26
C LEU A 25 5.41 3.25 -18.79
N SER A 26 5.29 2.01 -19.24
CA SER A 26 4.99 1.65 -20.62
C SER A 26 3.56 2.05 -21.01
N ASP A 27 3.26 2.05 -22.31
CA ASP A 27 1.92 2.32 -22.82
C ASP A 27 0.87 1.33 -22.30
N GLU A 28 1.27 0.08 -22.05
CA GLU A 28 0.37 -0.93 -21.49
C GLU A 28 0.05 -0.64 -20.03
N GLU A 29 1.05 -0.28 -19.24
CA GLU A 29 0.90 0.05 -17.82
C GLU A 29 0.12 1.36 -17.62
N MET A 30 0.33 2.36 -18.50
CA MET A 30 -0.47 3.58 -18.51
C MET A 30 -1.94 3.27 -18.83
N ARG A 31 -2.21 2.41 -19.83
CA ARG A 31 -3.59 1.97 -20.14
C ARG A 31 -4.22 1.22 -18.96
N TYR A 32 -3.45 0.37 -18.28
CA TYR A 32 -3.91 -0.32 -17.08
C TYR A 32 -4.26 0.66 -15.95
N ALA A 33 -3.40 1.65 -15.69
CA ALA A 33 -3.64 2.69 -14.69
C ALA A 33 -4.84 3.61 -15.03
N GLU A 34 -5.26 3.63 -16.31
CA GLU A 34 -6.40 4.38 -16.83
C GLU A 34 -7.66 3.50 -17.02
N GLU A 35 -7.65 2.25 -16.56
CA GLU A 35 -8.85 1.41 -16.63
C GLU A 35 -10.01 2.04 -15.83
N PRO A 36 -11.27 1.84 -16.27
CA PRO A 36 -12.43 2.45 -15.62
C PRO A 36 -12.52 2.19 -14.11
N ASN A 37 -12.19 0.98 -13.66
CA ASN A 37 -12.17 0.61 -12.25
C ASN A 37 -11.17 1.44 -11.42
N GLN A 38 -9.95 1.68 -11.92
CA GLN A 38 -8.93 2.47 -11.24
C GLN A 38 -9.38 3.93 -11.17
N LEU A 39 -9.89 4.46 -12.29
CA LEU A 39 -10.35 5.84 -12.38
C LEU A 39 -11.59 6.09 -11.51
N GLU A 40 -12.55 5.17 -11.48
CA GLU A 40 -13.75 5.27 -10.62
C GLU A 40 -13.39 5.21 -9.14
N PHE A 41 -12.46 4.32 -8.76
CA PHE A 41 -11.98 4.23 -7.40
C PHE A 41 -11.36 5.56 -6.92
N ILE A 42 -10.40 6.11 -7.68
CA ILE A 42 -9.75 7.37 -7.32
C ILE A 42 -10.75 8.54 -7.38
N ARG A 43 -11.63 8.61 -8.39
CA ARG A 43 -12.69 9.65 -8.45
C ARG A 43 -13.59 9.62 -7.22
N GLY A 44 -14.05 8.44 -6.80
CA GLY A 44 -14.84 8.30 -5.58
C GLY A 44 -14.08 8.74 -4.34
N PHE A 45 -12.77 8.51 -4.32
CA PHE A 45 -11.90 8.93 -3.23
C PHE A 45 -11.60 10.45 -3.23
N MET A 46 -11.76 11.13 -4.38
CA MET A 46 -11.64 12.59 -4.51
C MET A 46 -12.91 13.38 -4.15
N LEU A 47 -14.00 12.71 -3.76
CA LEU A 47 -15.24 13.38 -3.36
C LEU A 47 -15.04 14.18 -2.06
N GLU A 48 -15.79 15.26 -1.87
CA GLU A 48 -15.65 16.13 -0.69
C GLU A 48 -15.88 15.39 0.63
N GLU A 49 -16.81 14.42 0.64
CA GLU A 49 -17.07 13.56 1.80
C GLU A 49 -15.90 12.63 2.15
N SER A 50 -14.89 12.53 1.29
CA SER A 50 -13.69 11.72 1.51
C SER A 50 -12.53 12.52 2.09
N ILE A 51 -12.67 13.84 2.27
CA ILE A 51 -11.63 14.66 2.91
C ILE A 51 -11.29 14.11 4.30
N GLY A 52 -10.00 13.89 4.54
CA GLY A 52 -9.45 13.31 5.76
C GLY A 52 -9.49 11.78 5.83
N LYS A 53 -10.26 11.10 4.96
CA LYS A 53 -10.26 9.64 4.86
C LYS A 53 -8.96 9.16 4.23
N TYR A 54 -8.53 7.96 4.62
CA TYR A 54 -7.38 7.29 4.04
C TYR A 54 -7.75 5.90 3.52
N HIS A 55 -7.01 5.42 2.54
CA HIS A 55 -7.10 4.06 2.03
C HIS A 55 -5.73 3.38 2.11
N TRP A 56 -5.73 2.12 2.54
CA TRP A 56 -4.55 1.26 2.57
C TRP A 56 -4.51 0.39 1.32
N PHE A 57 -3.53 0.64 0.44
CA PHE A 57 -3.29 -0.16 -0.74
C PHE A 57 -2.47 -1.39 -0.35
N GLY A 58 -3.13 -2.37 0.27
CA GLY A 58 -2.43 -3.44 0.99
C GLY A 58 -1.50 -4.31 0.17
N THR A 59 -1.82 -4.55 -1.09
CA THR A 59 -0.95 -5.28 -2.03
C THR A 59 0.20 -4.42 -2.57
N MET A 60 0.10 -3.09 -2.44
CA MET A 60 1.06 -2.11 -2.97
C MET A 60 1.92 -1.44 -1.90
N GLY A 61 1.62 -1.65 -0.61
CA GLY A 61 2.50 -1.25 0.48
C GLY A 61 2.40 0.22 0.92
N PHE A 62 1.37 0.99 0.55
CA PHE A 62 1.24 2.38 1.02
C PHE A 62 -0.21 2.80 1.35
N SER A 63 -0.35 3.86 2.15
CA SER A 63 -1.63 4.51 2.45
C SER A 63 -1.67 5.93 1.88
N LEU A 64 -2.77 6.27 1.22
CA LEU A 64 -3.06 7.64 0.78
C LEU A 64 -4.24 8.21 1.57
N GLN A 65 -4.10 9.43 2.07
CA GLN A 65 -5.17 10.24 2.64
C GLN A 65 -5.58 11.31 1.63
N TYR A 66 -6.88 11.48 1.38
CA TYR A 66 -7.36 12.60 0.58
C TYR A 66 -7.45 13.86 1.44
N ALA A 67 -6.72 14.92 1.07
CA ALA A 67 -6.66 16.18 1.81
C ALA A 67 -7.64 17.24 1.27
N GLY A 68 -8.35 16.94 0.19
CA GLY A 68 -9.15 17.92 -0.56
C GLY A 68 -8.39 18.51 -1.73
N GLU A 69 -9.10 19.19 -2.64
CA GLU A 69 -8.53 19.93 -3.78
C GLU A 69 -7.58 19.09 -4.67
N GLY A 70 -7.82 17.78 -4.78
CA GLY A 70 -6.98 16.87 -5.55
C GLY A 70 -5.66 16.46 -4.87
N GLU A 71 -5.38 16.91 -3.65
CA GLU A 71 -4.19 16.53 -2.89
C GLU A 71 -4.38 15.17 -2.19
N PHE A 72 -3.45 14.25 -2.46
CA PHE A 72 -3.29 12.99 -1.74
C PHE A 72 -2.01 13.00 -0.90
N ARG A 73 -2.13 12.81 0.41
CA ARG A 73 -0.97 12.67 1.30
C ARG A 73 -0.63 11.20 1.46
N CYS A 74 0.59 10.81 1.11
CA CYS A 74 1.10 9.51 1.49
C CYS A 74 1.46 9.56 2.98
N ILE A 75 0.75 8.81 3.82
CA ILE A 75 0.95 8.85 5.29
C ILE A 75 1.77 7.66 5.81
N PHE A 76 1.84 6.59 5.03
CA PHE A 76 2.55 5.36 5.40
C PHE A 76 3.02 4.65 4.15
N LEU A 77 4.27 4.19 4.12
CA LEU A 77 4.88 3.50 3.00
C LEU A 77 5.83 2.41 3.49
N VAL A 78 5.69 1.21 2.95
CA VAL A 78 6.60 0.08 3.17
C VAL A 78 7.61 0.08 2.04
N ASN A 79 8.89 0.20 2.37
CA ASN A 79 9.97 0.24 1.38
C ASN A 79 10.34 -1.19 0.91
N HIS A 80 9.47 -1.79 0.09
CA HIS A 80 9.68 -3.09 -0.54
C HIS A 80 10.15 -2.95 -1.99
N PRO A 81 10.72 -3.99 -2.63
CA PRO A 81 11.36 -3.86 -3.95
C PRO A 81 10.46 -3.34 -5.09
N GLU A 82 9.13 -3.45 -4.98
CA GLU A 82 8.18 -3.05 -6.03
C GLU A 82 7.47 -1.72 -5.73
N ILE A 83 7.81 -1.06 -4.61
CA ILE A 83 7.09 0.13 -4.13
C ILE A 83 7.12 1.28 -5.14
N GLU A 84 8.24 1.47 -5.84
CA GLU A 84 8.38 2.50 -6.87
C GLU A 84 7.42 2.24 -8.05
N TYR A 85 7.30 0.99 -8.48
CA TYR A 85 6.38 0.61 -9.56
C TYR A 85 4.92 0.79 -9.14
N CYS A 86 4.54 0.30 -7.95
CA CYS A 86 3.18 0.47 -7.44
C CYS A 86 2.81 1.94 -7.26
N MET A 87 3.72 2.75 -6.74
CA MET A 87 3.53 4.20 -6.61
C MET A 87 3.44 4.87 -7.98
N ALA A 88 4.22 4.45 -8.98
CA ALA A 88 4.14 5.00 -10.34
C ALA A 88 2.75 4.79 -10.97
N LEU A 89 2.17 3.58 -10.84
CA LEU A 89 0.82 3.29 -11.33
C LEU A 89 -0.23 4.21 -10.69
N VAL A 90 -0.27 4.28 -9.35
CA VAL A 90 -1.28 5.10 -8.67
C VAL A 90 -1.05 6.60 -8.90
N ASN A 91 0.21 7.05 -8.93
CA ASN A 91 0.55 8.43 -9.26
C ASN A 91 0.10 8.80 -10.67
N HIS A 92 0.19 7.87 -11.64
CA HIS A 92 -0.33 8.08 -12.99
C HIS A 92 -1.85 8.26 -12.98
N THR A 93 -2.60 7.35 -12.34
CA THR A 93 -4.06 7.45 -12.21
C THR A 93 -4.49 8.76 -11.54
N VAL A 94 -3.83 9.13 -10.44
CA VAL A 94 -4.11 10.37 -9.69
C VAL A 94 -3.86 11.60 -10.56
N LYS A 95 -2.72 11.67 -11.26
CA LYS A 95 -2.40 12.79 -12.16
C LYS A 95 -3.35 12.88 -13.35
N HIS A 96 -3.74 11.74 -13.91
CA HIS A 96 -4.72 11.68 -15.00
C HIS A 96 -6.06 12.31 -14.59
N LEU A 97 -6.43 12.19 -13.31
CA LEU A 97 -7.63 12.80 -12.73
C LEU A 97 -7.42 14.23 -12.22
N GLY A 98 -6.24 14.82 -12.43
CA GLY A 98 -5.91 16.18 -12.03
C GLY A 98 -5.50 16.33 -10.56
N GLY A 99 -5.21 15.23 -9.86
CA GLY A 99 -4.67 15.24 -8.51
C GLY A 99 -3.15 15.11 -8.46
N HIS A 100 -2.60 15.11 -7.24
CA HIS A 100 -1.18 14.91 -6.97
C HIS A 100 -0.93 14.20 -5.64
N ILE A 101 0.19 13.49 -5.54
CA ILE A 101 0.63 12.83 -4.31
C ILE A 101 1.73 13.66 -3.63
N VAL A 102 1.60 13.87 -2.33
CA VAL A 102 2.54 14.58 -1.45
C VAL A 102 3.10 13.62 -0.41
N LEU A 103 4.43 13.56 -0.30
CA LEU A 103 5.10 12.73 0.70
C LEU A 103 5.37 13.51 2.00
N ALA A 104 6.32 14.45 1.95
CA ALA A 104 6.73 15.23 3.12
C ALA A 104 5.69 16.30 3.49
N PRO A 105 5.50 16.61 4.79
CA PRO A 105 6.13 15.98 5.97
C PRO A 105 5.36 14.76 6.52
N TYR A 106 4.46 14.16 5.74
CA TYR A 106 3.43 13.25 6.23
C TYR A 106 3.82 11.77 6.20
N THR A 107 4.73 11.38 5.32
CA THR A 107 5.05 9.96 5.08
C THR A 107 5.95 9.38 6.15
N ILE A 108 5.48 8.34 6.82
CA ILE A 108 6.32 7.42 7.58
C ILE A 108 6.77 6.29 6.65
N VAL A 109 8.08 6.18 6.42
CA VAL A 109 8.68 5.10 5.63
C VAL A 109 9.18 4.01 6.57
N VAL A 110 8.73 2.78 6.37
CA VAL A 110 9.14 1.61 7.16
C VAL A 110 9.89 0.61 6.29
N ALA A 111 10.84 -0.11 6.89
CA ALA A 111 11.54 -1.18 6.21
C ALA A 111 10.57 -2.32 5.86
N TYR A 112 10.74 -2.90 4.67
CA TYR A 112 10.08 -4.16 4.35
C TYR A 112 10.70 -5.30 5.16
N VAL A 113 9.86 -6.11 5.81
CA VAL A 113 10.26 -7.35 6.47
C VAL A 113 9.58 -8.49 5.73
N ALA A 114 10.37 -9.30 5.03
CA ALA A 114 9.86 -10.52 4.40
C ALA A 114 9.27 -11.42 5.50
N ARG A 115 8.00 -11.81 5.35
CA ARG A 115 7.46 -12.89 6.18
C ARG A 115 8.12 -14.18 5.72
N GLU A 116 8.73 -14.92 6.64
CA GLU A 116 9.00 -16.34 6.39
C GLU A 116 7.64 -16.97 6.07
N GLU A 117 7.48 -17.51 4.86
CA GLU A 117 6.27 -18.23 4.49
C GLU A 117 6.07 -19.34 5.52
N GLU A 118 5.03 -19.25 6.35
CA GLU A 118 4.59 -20.40 7.13
C GLU A 118 4.26 -21.49 6.11
N ALA A 119 5.11 -22.52 6.05
CA ALA A 119 4.90 -23.69 5.24
C ALA A 119 3.44 -24.15 5.44
N VAL A 120 2.67 -24.14 4.35
CA VAL A 120 1.29 -24.63 4.27
C VAL A 120 1.21 -25.98 4.97
N GLY A 121 0.66 -26.00 6.19
CA GLY A 121 0.77 -27.17 7.04
C GLY A 121 0.07 -27.07 8.39
N ASN A 122 -1.03 -26.32 8.49
CA ASN A 122 -1.93 -26.47 9.63
C ASN A 122 -3.33 -26.81 9.10
N PRO A 123 -3.82 -28.06 9.25
CA PRO A 123 -5.23 -28.32 8.97
C PRO A 123 -6.07 -27.50 9.94
N ALA A 124 -7.12 -26.86 9.41
CA ALA A 124 -8.06 -26.07 10.20
C ALA A 124 -8.50 -26.84 11.46
N PRO A 125 -8.61 -26.18 12.63
CA PRO A 125 -9.17 -26.84 13.80
C PRO A 125 -10.58 -27.30 13.46
N LYS A 126 -10.86 -28.60 13.66
CA LYS A 126 -12.20 -29.16 13.47
C LYS A 126 -13.14 -28.45 14.45
N GLU A 127 -14.16 -27.77 13.93
CA GLU A 127 -15.27 -27.29 14.75
C GLU A 127 -16.05 -28.51 15.28
N GLU A 128 -15.84 -28.85 16.55
CA GLU A 128 -16.74 -29.75 17.27
C GLU A 128 -17.97 -28.97 17.70
N TYR A 129 -19.05 -29.08 16.91
CA TYR A 129 -20.37 -28.62 17.30
C TYR A 129 -20.89 -29.49 18.47
N TYR A 130 -20.83 -28.95 19.69
CA TYR A 130 -21.62 -29.48 20.81
C TYR A 130 -23.07 -29.00 20.66
N GLY A 131 -23.91 -29.85 20.06
CA GLY A 131 -25.36 -29.67 20.08
C GLY A 131 -25.88 -29.83 21.52
N MET A 132 -26.46 -28.77 22.07
CA MET A 132 -27.13 -28.80 23.37
C MET A 132 -28.61 -29.14 23.12
N GLU A 133 -28.98 -30.40 23.34
CA GLU A 133 -30.40 -30.80 23.39
C GLU A 133 -31.01 -30.26 24.68
N VAL A 134 -32.09 -29.47 24.56
CA VAL A 134 -32.90 -29.02 25.70
C VAL A 134 -34.06 -29.98 25.90
N ALA A 135 -34.15 -30.57 27.10
CA ALA A 135 -35.23 -31.44 27.55
C ALA A 135 -36.44 -30.64 28.06
#